data_AF-A0A534WLG0-F1
#
_entry.id   AF-A0A534WLG0-F1
#
_cell.length_a   1.000
_cell.length_b   1.000
_cell.length_c   1.000
_cell.angle_alpha   90.00
_cell.angle_beta   90.00
_cell.angle_gamma   90.00
#
_symmetry.space_group_name_H-M   'P 1'
#
loop_
_entity.id
_entity.type
_entity.pdbx_description
1 polymer ?
#
loop_
_entity_poly.entity_id
_entity_poly.type
_entity_poly.pdbx_seq_one_letter_code
_entity_poly.pdbx_strand_id
1 'polypeptide(L)'
;MLLSGFSAGESTWFETSPLIGSGLAVRRMDYAYSQIGTYHAHALVLVASGQPSVQPAPDWMVARPDTRLQIVRGGRAYAVIPYGAKGAACTQRIEVMAPDGSSCGARDYPIAGGNCDTHQLSVGADGTVIQMLPTAMETTDPIAFTHTCTWRWWPAALK
;
A
#
# COMPACT_ATOMS: atom_id res chain seq x y z
N MET A 1 12.27 10.01 -22.19
CA MET A 1 10.99 10.09 -21.44
C MET A 1 10.77 8.75 -20.75
N LEU A 2 10.58 8.73 -19.43
CA LEU A 2 10.54 7.48 -18.64
C LEU A 2 9.20 6.74 -18.72
N LEU A 3 8.09 7.45 -18.96
CA LEU A 3 6.76 6.87 -19.15
C LEU A 3 6.24 7.29 -20.52
N SER A 4 6.03 6.35 -21.43
CA SER A 4 5.50 6.60 -22.78
C SER A 4 4.00 6.30 -22.86
N GLY A 5 3.27 7.02 -23.73
CA GLY A 5 1.84 6.80 -23.93
C GLY A 5 0.95 7.06 -22.71
N PHE A 6 1.47 7.78 -21.71
CA PHE A 6 0.74 8.06 -20.48
C PHE A 6 -0.33 9.14 -20.71
N SER A 7 -1.55 8.85 -20.26
CA SER A 7 -2.64 9.81 -20.13
C SER A 7 -3.08 9.87 -18.67
N ALA A 8 -3.02 11.07 -18.08
CA ALA A 8 -3.49 11.32 -16.73
C ALA A 8 -5.01 11.20 -16.67
N GLY A 9 -5.52 10.68 -15.56
CA GLY A 9 -6.93 10.75 -15.21
C GLY A 9 -7.29 12.11 -14.59
N GLU A 10 -8.42 12.14 -13.88
CA GLU A 10 -8.95 13.34 -13.22
C GLU A 10 -7.98 13.90 -12.16
N SER A 11 -7.40 13.02 -11.33
CA SER A 11 -6.28 13.33 -10.46
C SER A 11 -5.32 12.15 -10.49
N THR A 12 -4.12 12.36 -11.02
CA THR A 12 -3.09 11.32 -11.12
C THR A 12 -1.76 11.83 -10.59
N TRP A 13 -1.13 11.04 -9.73
CA TRP A 13 0.26 11.26 -9.28
C TRP A 13 1.05 9.96 -9.33
N PHE A 14 2.33 10.05 -8.97
CA PHE A 14 3.21 8.89 -8.87
C PHE A 14 3.72 8.74 -7.45
N GLU A 15 3.78 7.50 -7.01
CA GLU A 15 4.48 7.12 -5.79
C GLU A 15 5.56 6.11 -6.10
N THR A 16 6.48 5.95 -5.16
CA THR A 16 7.60 5.03 -5.29
C THR A 16 7.70 4.11 -4.10
N SER A 17 8.27 2.92 -4.34
CA SER A 17 8.70 1.98 -3.32
C SER A 17 10.16 1.59 -3.62
N PRO A 18 11.04 1.54 -2.61
CA PRO A 18 12.42 1.09 -2.81
C PRO A 18 12.46 -0.37 -3.25
N LEU A 19 13.37 -0.69 -4.17
CA LEU A 19 13.66 -2.06 -4.57
C LEU A 19 14.80 -2.65 -3.74
N ILE A 20 14.69 -3.93 -3.40
CA ILE A 20 15.77 -4.76 -2.89
C ILE A 20 16.88 -4.81 -3.94
N GLY A 21 18.13 -4.64 -3.49
CA GLY A 21 19.29 -4.51 -4.37
C GLY A 21 19.58 -3.05 -4.68
N SER A 22 18.72 -2.38 -5.47
CA SER A 22 18.83 -0.94 -5.77
C SER A 22 17.66 -0.45 -6.63
N GLY A 23 17.33 0.84 -6.56
CA GLY A 23 16.35 1.47 -7.44
C GLY A 23 14.95 1.60 -6.84
N LEU A 24 13.98 1.92 -7.70
CA LEU A 24 12.61 2.26 -7.32
C LEU A 24 11.60 1.51 -8.20
N ALA A 25 10.57 0.95 -7.57
CA ALA A 25 9.31 0.67 -8.26
C ALA A 25 8.51 1.97 -8.32
N VAL A 26 8.02 2.33 -9.50
CA VAL A 26 7.14 3.48 -9.73
C VAL A 26 5.75 2.96 -9.97
N ARG A 27 4.78 3.59 -9.31
CA ARG A 27 3.37 3.24 -9.40
C ARG A 27 2.54 4.48 -9.62
N ARG A 28 1.55 4.33 -10.49
CA ARG A 28 0.53 5.32 -10.78
C ARG A 28 -0.48 5.30 -9.63
N MET A 29 -0.86 6.49 -9.20
CA MET A 29 -1.93 6.70 -8.25
C MET A 29 -3.01 7.50 -8.94
N ASP A 30 -4.24 7.00 -8.94
CA ASP A 30 -5.40 7.68 -9.52
C ASP A 30 -6.44 7.95 -8.45
N TYR A 31 -7.06 9.12 -8.52
CA TYR A 31 -8.18 9.50 -7.69
C TYR A 31 -9.28 10.12 -8.54
N ALA A 32 -10.51 9.65 -8.36
CA ALA A 32 -11.67 10.21 -9.02
C ALA A 32 -12.45 11.06 -8.01
N TYR A 33 -12.71 12.34 -8.32
CA TYR A 33 -13.51 13.21 -7.45
C TYR A 33 -14.95 12.72 -7.35
N SER A 34 -15.44 11.99 -8.37
CA SER A 34 -16.73 11.30 -8.36
C SER A 34 -16.79 10.13 -7.35
N GLN A 35 -15.65 9.61 -6.91
CA GLN A 35 -15.54 8.51 -5.94
C GLN A 35 -14.69 8.96 -4.75
N ILE A 36 -15.18 9.99 -4.04
CA ILE A 36 -14.46 10.62 -2.93
C ILE A 36 -13.92 9.55 -1.97
N GLY A 37 -12.63 9.60 -1.69
CA GLY A 37 -11.94 8.71 -0.76
C GLY A 37 -11.55 7.34 -1.32
N THR A 38 -11.75 7.08 -2.61
CA THR A 38 -11.22 5.89 -3.30
C THR A 38 -10.10 6.31 -4.24
N TYR A 39 -8.94 5.67 -4.10
CA TYR A 39 -7.82 5.85 -4.99
C TYR A 39 -7.31 4.48 -5.45
N HIS A 40 -6.78 4.44 -6.66
CA HIS A 40 -6.24 3.23 -7.26
C HIS A 40 -4.74 3.33 -7.43
N ALA A 41 -4.04 2.24 -7.15
CA ALA A 41 -2.60 2.14 -7.30
C ALA A 41 -2.24 1.04 -8.28
N HIS A 42 -1.42 1.35 -9.28
CA HIS A 42 -0.95 0.39 -10.28
C HIS A 42 0.55 0.48 -10.46
N ALA A 43 1.25 -0.66 -10.29
CA ALA A 43 2.66 -0.75 -10.63
C ALA A 43 2.85 -0.51 -12.14
N LEU A 44 3.78 0.38 -12.49
CA LEU A 44 4.04 0.73 -13.89
C LEU A 44 5.40 0.23 -14.34
N VAL A 45 6.44 0.72 -13.68
CA VAL A 45 7.82 0.55 -14.13
C VAL A 45 8.79 0.44 -12.97
N LEU A 46 9.94 -0.15 -13.24
CA LEU A 46 11.10 -0.15 -12.36
C LEU A 46 12.16 0.80 -12.92
N VAL A 47 12.79 1.56 -12.03
CA VAL A 47 13.90 2.46 -12.32
C VAL A 47 15.10 1.97 -11.52
N ALA A 48 16.07 1.35 -12.20
CA ALA A 48 17.31 0.98 -11.55
C ALA A 48 18.13 2.23 -11.20
N SER A 49 18.83 2.21 -10.06
CA SER A 49 19.63 3.37 -9.63
C SER A 49 20.71 3.71 -10.65
N GLY A 50 20.84 5.00 -10.97
CA GLY A 50 21.81 5.52 -11.94
C GLY A 50 21.51 5.16 -13.40
N GLN A 51 20.39 4.48 -13.68
CA GLN A 51 20.02 4.14 -15.05
C GLN A 51 19.07 5.20 -15.65
N PRO A 52 19.27 5.60 -16.91
CA PRO A 52 18.40 6.57 -17.59
C PRO A 52 17.15 5.92 -18.21
N SER A 53 17.02 4.59 -18.12
CA SER A 53 15.94 3.81 -18.70
C SER A 53 15.07 3.14 -17.62
N VAL A 54 13.87 2.75 -18.03
CA VAL A 54 12.94 2.00 -17.18
C VAL A 54 12.75 0.58 -17.69
N GLN A 55 12.34 -0.31 -16.80
CA GLN A 55 11.83 -1.63 -17.13
C GLN A 55 10.35 -1.70 -16.79
N PRO A 56 9.53 -2.49 -17.49
CA PRO A 56 8.15 -2.75 -17.06
C PRO A 56 8.12 -3.33 -15.63
N ALA A 57 7.09 -2.98 -14.86
CA ALA A 57 6.83 -3.65 -13.60
C ALA A 57 6.60 -5.17 -13.86
N PRO A 58 7.23 -6.07 -13.10
CA PRO A 58 6.98 -7.51 -13.24
C PRO A 58 5.52 -7.87 -13.00
N ASP A 59 5.06 -8.95 -13.63
CA ASP A 59 3.67 -9.40 -13.57
C ASP A 59 3.14 -9.55 -12.14
N TRP A 60 3.99 -10.01 -11.21
CA TRP A 60 3.59 -10.18 -9.82
C TRP A 60 3.29 -8.84 -9.11
N MET A 61 3.92 -7.74 -9.50
CA MET A 61 3.59 -6.41 -8.99
C MET A 61 2.30 -5.89 -9.64
N VAL A 62 2.14 -6.10 -10.95
CA VAL A 62 0.94 -5.67 -11.70
C VAL A 62 -0.31 -6.39 -11.20
N ALA A 63 -0.19 -7.67 -10.84
CA ALA A 63 -1.28 -8.49 -10.29
C ALA A 63 -1.73 -8.08 -8.87
N ARG A 64 -1.10 -7.07 -8.26
CA ARG A 64 -1.39 -6.59 -6.89
C ARG A 64 -1.74 -5.09 -6.90
N PRO A 65 -2.84 -4.70 -7.57
CA PRO A 65 -3.28 -3.31 -7.58
C PRO A 65 -3.66 -2.87 -6.16
N ASP A 66 -3.72 -1.56 -5.96
CA ASP A 66 -4.16 -0.93 -4.70
C ASP A 66 -3.28 -1.33 -3.50
N THR A 67 -2.02 -1.66 -3.80
CA THR A 67 -1.00 -1.95 -2.79
C THR A 67 0.26 -1.13 -3.01
N ARG A 68 1.07 -1.04 -1.96
CA ARG A 68 2.44 -0.54 -2.00
C ARG A 68 3.39 -1.59 -1.43
N LEU A 69 4.64 -1.53 -1.86
CA LEU A 69 5.69 -2.42 -1.35
C LEU A 69 6.52 -1.73 -0.29
N GLN A 70 6.86 -2.47 0.75
CA GLN A 70 7.84 -2.06 1.74
C GLN A 70 8.85 -3.18 1.98
N ILE A 71 10.12 -2.85 2.03
CA ILE A 71 11.18 -3.82 2.34
C ILE A 71 11.09 -4.25 3.81
N VAL A 72 11.11 -5.55 4.05
CA VAL A 72 11.04 -6.20 5.38
C VAL A 72 12.06 -7.35 5.46
N ARG A 73 12.05 -8.10 6.57
CA ARG A 73 12.95 -9.25 6.82
C ARG A 73 14.45 -8.94 6.65
N GLY A 74 14.85 -7.73 7.02
CA GLY A 74 16.24 -7.25 6.90
C GLY A 74 16.71 -7.09 5.45
N GLY A 75 15.84 -6.67 4.54
CA GLY A 75 16.22 -6.42 3.14
C GLY A 75 15.99 -7.59 2.19
N ARG A 76 15.29 -8.64 2.63
CA ARG A 76 15.19 -9.91 1.90
C ARG A 76 13.80 -10.22 1.34
N ALA A 77 12.79 -9.44 1.72
CA ALA A 77 11.42 -9.61 1.25
C ALA A 77 10.68 -8.27 1.19
N TYR A 78 9.58 -8.25 0.45
CA TYR A 78 8.62 -7.16 0.45
C TYR A 78 7.38 -7.54 1.25
N ALA A 79 6.89 -6.61 2.07
CA ALA A 79 5.51 -6.61 2.51
C ALA A 79 4.67 -5.91 1.43
N VAL A 80 3.67 -6.62 0.93
CA VAL A 80 2.60 -6.07 0.07
C VAL A 80 1.54 -5.49 1.00
N ILE A 81 1.43 -4.17 1.04
CA ILE A 81 0.60 -3.45 1.99
C ILE A 81 -0.57 -2.82 1.22
N PRO A 82 -1.82 -3.17 1.54
CA PRO A 82 -2.98 -2.57 0.91
C PRO A 82 -3.14 -1.12 1.34
N TYR A 83 -3.67 -0.33 0.44
CA TYR A 83 -4.16 1.00 0.76
C TYR A 83 -5.49 0.95 1.51
N GLY A 84 -5.82 2.07 2.15
CA GLY A 84 -7.16 2.26 2.71
C GLY A 84 -8.18 2.34 1.57
N ALA A 85 -9.29 1.63 1.73
CA ALA A 85 -10.31 1.49 0.72
C ALA A 85 -11.71 1.54 1.33
N LYS A 86 -12.65 2.13 0.60
CA LYS A 86 -14.06 2.24 1.00
C LYS A 86 -14.83 0.95 0.75
N GLY A 87 -15.72 0.59 1.67
CA GLY A 87 -16.58 -0.59 1.56
C GLY A 87 -15.83 -1.91 1.33
N ALA A 88 -14.54 -1.96 1.65
CA ALA A 88 -13.74 -3.18 1.54
C ALA A 88 -14.12 -4.16 2.65
N ALA A 89 -13.66 -5.42 2.56
CA ALA A 89 -13.77 -6.33 3.68
C ALA A 89 -13.11 -5.71 4.93
N CYS A 90 -13.71 -5.90 6.12
CA CYS A 90 -13.17 -5.40 7.39
C CYS A 90 -11.97 -6.21 7.90
N THR A 91 -11.03 -6.46 7.00
CA THR A 91 -9.76 -7.11 7.26
C THR A 91 -8.76 -6.57 6.25
N GLN A 92 -7.51 -6.40 6.67
CA GLN A 92 -6.44 -6.00 5.78
C GLN A 92 -5.39 -7.10 5.74
N ARG A 93 -4.96 -7.49 4.54
CA ARG A 93 -4.03 -8.60 4.35
C ARG A 93 -2.65 -8.07 3.98
N ILE A 94 -1.60 -8.54 4.67
CA ILE A 94 -0.22 -8.36 4.22
C ILE A 94 0.29 -9.71 3.70
N GLU A 95 0.71 -9.71 2.44
CA GLU A 95 1.48 -10.81 1.85
C GLU A 95 2.97 -10.47 1.89
N VAL A 96 3.80 -11.44 2.26
CA VAL A 96 5.26 -11.33 2.22
C VAL A 96 5.75 -12.00 0.95
N MET A 97 6.51 -11.27 0.15
CA MET A 97 6.96 -11.67 -1.18
C MET A 97 8.48 -11.67 -1.25
N ALA A 98 9.05 -12.70 -1.87
CA ALA A 98 10.45 -12.69 -2.29
C ALA A 98 10.65 -11.72 -3.49
N PRO A 99 11.89 -11.28 -3.76
CA PRO A 99 12.17 -10.35 -4.86
C PRO A 99 11.78 -10.87 -6.25
N ASP A 100 11.74 -12.19 -6.43
CA ASP A 100 11.36 -12.86 -7.66
C ASP A 100 9.83 -12.98 -7.85
N GLY A 101 9.03 -12.54 -6.87
CA GLY A 101 7.58 -12.66 -6.90
C GLY A 101 7.04 -13.93 -6.25
N SER A 102 7.87 -14.77 -5.63
CA SER A 102 7.40 -15.93 -4.87
C SER A 102 6.73 -15.49 -3.57
N SER A 103 5.52 -16.00 -3.29
CA SER A 103 4.83 -15.76 -2.02
C SER A 103 5.49 -16.56 -0.90
N CYS A 104 5.90 -15.88 0.17
CA CYS A 104 6.47 -16.49 1.38
C CYS A 104 5.43 -16.69 2.49
N GLY A 105 4.18 -16.34 2.23
CA GLY A 105 3.08 -16.40 3.18
C GLY A 105 2.41 -15.05 3.41
N ALA A 106 1.28 -15.08 4.10
CA ALA A 106 0.46 -13.89 4.31
C ALA A 106 -0.29 -13.97 5.63
N ARG A 107 -0.68 -12.81 6.14
CA ARG A 107 -1.43 -12.67 7.38
C ARG A 107 -2.52 -11.64 7.24
N ASP A 108 -3.68 -11.97 7.77
CA ASP A 108 -4.83 -11.07 7.85
C ASP A 108 -4.82 -10.33 9.19
N TYR A 109 -5.18 -9.05 9.13
CA TYR A 109 -5.28 -8.12 10.26
C TYR A 109 -6.75 -7.68 10.36
N PRO A 110 -7.56 -8.41 11.16
CA PRO A 110 -8.99 -8.17 11.23
C PRO A 110 -9.31 -6.85 11.95
N ILE A 111 -10.29 -6.14 11.41
CA ILE A 111 -10.83 -4.90 11.99
C ILE A 111 -12.13 -5.24 12.72
N ALA A 112 -13.11 -5.78 11.99
CA ALA A 112 -14.46 -6.13 12.41
C ALA A 112 -15.07 -7.18 11.46
N GLY A 113 -16.32 -7.59 11.68
CA GLY A 113 -17.08 -8.40 10.71
C GLY A 113 -17.70 -7.54 9.59
N GLY A 114 -17.86 -8.10 8.39
CA GLY A 114 -18.51 -7.42 7.26
C GLY A 114 -17.58 -6.51 6.47
N ASN A 115 -18.12 -5.39 5.98
CA ASN A 115 -17.41 -4.41 5.15
C ASN A 115 -17.31 -3.05 5.86
N CYS A 116 -16.22 -2.33 5.64
CA CYS A 116 -15.99 -1.00 6.21
C CYS A 116 -14.99 -0.19 5.37
N ASP A 117 -14.93 1.11 5.67
CA ASP A 117 -13.93 2.01 5.13
C ASP A 117 -12.62 1.79 5.89
N THR A 118 -11.71 1.05 5.27
CA THR A 118 -10.41 0.73 5.85
C THR A 118 -9.47 1.92 5.76
N HIS A 119 -8.65 2.09 6.79
CA HIS A 119 -7.65 3.16 6.87
C HIS A 119 -6.24 2.61 6.61
N GLN A 120 -5.22 3.45 6.78
CA GLN A 120 -3.85 3.08 6.50
C GLN A 120 -3.38 1.88 7.34
N LEU A 121 -2.81 0.89 6.66
CA LEU A 121 -1.93 -0.11 7.23
C LEU A 121 -0.48 0.28 6.93
N SER A 122 0.40 0.22 7.91
CA SER A 122 1.82 0.54 7.74
C SER A 122 2.71 -0.47 8.45
N VAL A 123 3.98 -0.47 8.07
CA VAL A 123 4.99 -1.32 8.65
C VAL A 123 6.14 -0.42 9.13
N GLY A 124 6.58 -0.60 10.38
CA GLY A 124 7.76 0.05 10.93
C GLY A 124 9.05 -0.55 10.36
N ALA A 125 10.17 0.16 10.49
CA ALA A 125 11.47 -0.32 9.99
C ALA A 125 11.92 -1.65 10.64
N ASP A 126 11.44 -1.93 11.86
CA ASP A 126 11.66 -3.17 12.60
C ASP A 126 10.69 -4.31 12.23
N GLY A 127 9.80 -4.09 11.26
CA GLY A 127 8.77 -5.03 10.85
C GLY A 127 7.50 -5.00 11.70
N THR A 128 7.33 -4.01 12.58
CA THR A 128 6.09 -3.82 13.35
C THR A 128 4.95 -3.42 12.43
N VAL A 129 3.83 -4.15 12.44
CA VAL A 129 2.63 -3.77 11.68
C VAL A 129 1.80 -2.80 12.53
N ILE A 130 1.32 -1.72 11.92
CA ILE A 130 0.50 -0.70 12.58
C ILE A 130 -0.77 -0.50 11.75
N GLN A 131 -1.93 -0.72 12.36
CA GLN A 131 -3.25 -0.59 11.75
C GLN A 131 -4.01 0.55 12.42
N MET A 132 -4.45 1.53 11.63
CA MET A 132 -5.40 2.54 12.07
C MET A 132 -6.83 2.02 11.88
N LEU A 133 -7.67 2.13 12.91
CA LEU A 133 -9.07 1.68 12.83
C LEU A 133 -9.95 2.68 12.06
N PRO A 134 -11.02 2.22 11.38
CA PRO A 134 -11.99 3.07 10.68
C PRO A 134 -12.56 4.19 11.54
N THR A 135 -12.80 5.37 10.96
CA THR A 135 -13.45 6.51 11.65
C THR A 135 -14.83 6.14 12.22
N ALA A 136 -15.54 5.20 11.59
CA ALA A 136 -16.82 4.68 12.10
C ALA A 136 -16.71 3.95 13.46
N MET A 137 -15.49 3.60 13.90
CA MET A 137 -15.20 3.00 15.20
C MET A 137 -14.70 4.02 16.23
N GLU A 138 -14.59 5.30 15.86
CA GLU A 138 -14.04 6.36 16.69
C GLU A 138 -15.13 7.24 17.31
N THR A 139 -14.78 7.95 18.38
CA THR A 139 -15.66 8.95 18.99
C THR A 139 -15.43 10.29 18.32
N THR A 140 -16.50 10.91 17.80
CA THR A 140 -16.44 12.19 17.07
C THR A 140 -16.97 13.33 17.94
N ASP A 141 -16.26 14.46 17.94
CA ASP A 141 -16.75 15.75 18.42
C ASP A 141 -17.19 16.59 17.20
N PRO A 142 -18.52 16.80 17.02
CA PRO A 142 -19.04 17.53 15.87
C PRO A 142 -18.85 19.05 15.96
N ILE A 143 -18.60 19.60 17.15
CA ILE A 143 -18.38 21.04 17.35
C ILE A 143 -16.92 21.37 17.01
N ALA A 144 -15.99 20.54 17.47
CA ALA A 144 -14.57 20.72 17.18
C ALA A 144 -14.15 20.16 15.81
N PHE A 145 -15.02 19.42 15.11
CA PHE A 145 -14.69 18.69 13.88
C PHE A 145 -13.49 17.74 14.07
N THR A 146 -13.43 17.08 15.23
CA THR A 146 -12.36 16.13 15.57
C THR A 146 -12.92 14.75 15.87
N HIS A 147 -12.06 13.74 15.85
CA HIS A 147 -12.39 12.39 16.31
C HIS A 147 -11.20 11.79 17.06
N THR A 148 -11.47 10.80 17.89
CA THR A 148 -10.42 9.93 18.43
C THR A 148 -9.79 9.13 17.31
N CYS A 149 -8.56 8.65 17.51
CA CYS A 149 -7.92 7.74 16.58
C CYS A 149 -7.35 6.55 17.37
N THR A 150 -7.71 5.35 16.94
CA THR A 150 -7.25 4.11 17.56
C THR A 150 -6.29 3.38 16.63
N TRP A 151 -5.13 2.99 17.17
CA TRP A 151 -4.17 2.15 16.48
C TRP A 151 -4.01 0.81 17.18
N ARG A 152 -3.88 -0.26 16.39
CA ARG A 152 -3.41 -1.58 16.82
C ARG A 152 -2.03 -1.82 16.23
N TRP A 153 -1.16 -2.47 16.98
CA TRP A 153 0.17 -2.80 16.48
C TRP A 153 0.61 -4.21 16.86
N TRP A 154 1.41 -4.81 15.98
CA TRP A 154 2.00 -6.14 16.15
C TRP A 154 3.52 -6.01 16.03
N PRO A 155 4.23 -5.90 17.18
CA PRO A 155 5.67 -5.67 17.19
C PRO A 155 6.44 -6.74 16.42
N ALA A 156 7.37 -6.31 15.57
CA ALA A 156 8.28 -7.18 14.83
C ALA A 156 7.61 -8.34 14.04
N ALA A 157 6.33 -8.21 13.66
CA ALA A 157 5.59 -9.29 12.99
C ALA A 157 6.22 -9.71 11.65
N LEU A 158 6.93 -8.79 11.00
CA LEU A 158 7.58 -8.97 9.70
C LEU A 158 9.13 -8.97 9.77
N LYS A 159 9.73 -9.19 10.96
CA LYS A 159 11.18 -9.19 11.17
C LYS A 159 11.96 -10.39 10.64
#